data_AF-D5RGM0-F1
#
_entry.id   AF-D5RGM0-F1
#
_cell.length_a   1.000
_cell.length_b   1.000
_cell.length_c   1.000
_cell.angle_alpha   90.00
_cell.angle_beta   90.00
_cell.angle_gamma   90.00
#
_symmetry.space_group_name_H-M   'P 1'
#
loop_
_entity.id
_entity.type
_entity.pdbx_description
1 polymer ?
#
loop_
_entity_poly.entity_id
_entity_poly.type
_entity_poly.pdbx_seq_one_letter_code
_entity_poly.pdbx_strand_id
1 'polypeptide(L)'
;RRRADAALAQPRPAREAGLPEQWWTGMSGMIEASQALRLAQQVEDEGAEARLAALQELKHFAWVASEYLGRERGTMAGLLARAAPLTPLQLEQLAMHRGRVETAWGMIEAMLEHGAGAPLAGAAEAARQRLFGPFQQTRRAVYAAGVAGQPYPVSGEQWWQDSTAVIDQLRGLSNAAGAEAARLAATLAAE
;
A
#
# COMPACT_ATOMS: atom_id res chain seq x y z
N ARG A 1 14.40 -12.13 21.44
CA ARG A 1 13.55 -12.75 22.48
C ARG A 1 14.32 -12.96 23.78
N ARG A 2 15.28 -13.90 23.83
CA ARG A 2 16.10 -14.17 25.03
C ARG A 2 16.65 -12.93 25.76
N ARG A 3 17.17 -11.94 25.01
CA ARG A 3 17.67 -10.67 25.57
C ARG A 3 16.57 -9.84 26.25
N ALA A 4 15.39 -9.74 25.63
CA ALA A 4 14.25 -9.03 26.20
C ALA A 4 13.71 -9.76 27.43
N ASP A 5 13.62 -11.09 27.39
CA ASP A 5 13.20 -11.93 28.52
C ASP A 5 14.14 -11.75 29.72
N ALA A 6 15.46 -11.72 29.49
CA ALA A 6 16.46 -11.49 30.53
C ALA A 6 16.35 -10.08 31.16
N ALA A 7 15.98 -9.06 30.38
CA ALA A 7 15.80 -7.70 30.90
C ALA A 7 14.51 -7.53 31.72
N LEU A 8 13.48 -8.35 31.49
CA LEU A 8 12.26 -8.35 32.31
C LEU A 8 12.54 -8.79 33.75
N ALA A 9 13.52 -9.67 33.95
CA ALA A 9 13.99 -10.10 35.27
C ALA A 9 14.78 -9.00 36.02
N GLN A 10 15.13 -7.90 35.36
CA GLN A 10 15.89 -6.80 35.96
C GLN A 10 14.98 -5.64 36.39
N PRO A 11 15.35 -4.91 37.48
CA PRO A 11 14.69 -3.65 37.85
C PRO A 11 14.74 -2.62 36.72
N ARG A 12 13.69 -1.78 36.58
CA ARG A 12 13.59 -0.79 35.49
C ARG A 12 14.86 0.04 35.24
N PRO A 13 15.58 0.55 36.26
CA PRO A 13 16.79 1.34 36.04
C PRO A 13 17.98 0.54 35.47
N ALA A 14 17.98 -0.78 35.63
CA ALA A 14 19.04 -1.66 35.17
C ALA A 14 18.81 -2.20 33.74
N ARG A 15 17.62 -1.96 33.17
CA ARG A 15 17.28 -2.40 31.81
C ARG A 15 18.00 -1.55 30.79
N GLU A 16 18.52 -2.20 29.75
CA GLU A 16 19.15 -1.54 28.61
C GLU A 16 18.20 -0.49 27.99
N ALA A 17 18.72 0.72 27.80
CA ALA A 17 17.98 1.81 27.15
C ALA A 17 17.67 1.44 25.68
N GLY A 18 16.45 1.73 25.22
CA GLY A 18 16.01 1.42 23.85
C GLY A 18 15.66 -0.05 23.60
N LEU A 19 15.93 -0.97 24.54
CA LEU A 19 15.53 -2.38 24.41
C LEU A 19 14.02 -2.56 24.19
N PRO A 20 13.10 -1.83 24.84
CA PRO A 20 11.67 -1.94 24.56
C PRO A 20 11.30 -1.60 23.11
N GLU A 21 11.89 -0.54 22.55
CA GLU A 21 11.66 -0.11 21.17
C GLU A 21 12.23 -1.12 20.17
N GLN A 22 13.48 -1.56 20.39
CA GLN A 22 14.11 -2.59 19.56
C GLN A 22 13.35 -3.92 19.59
N TRP A 23 12.83 -4.30 20.76
CA TRP A 23 11.98 -5.49 20.91
C TRP A 23 10.67 -5.35 20.13
N TRP A 24 10.00 -4.20 20.28
CA TRP A 24 8.76 -3.91 19.55
C TRP A 24 8.98 -3.98 18.04
N THR A 25 9.95 -3.23 17.52
CA THR A 25 10.30 -3.21 16.09
C THR A 25 10.68 -4.60 15.58
N GLY A 26 11.51 -5.33 16.32
CA GLY A 26 11.93 -6.68 15.91
C GLY A 26 10.79 -7.70 15.90
N MET A 27 9.86 -7.63 16.86
CA MET A 27 8.70 -8.53 16.90
C MET A 27 7.67 -8.18 15.82
N SER A 28 7.40 -6.90 15.58
CA SER A 28 6.55 -6.45 14.47
C SER A 28 7.13 -6.88 13.12
N GLY A 29 8.44 -6.72 12.91
CA GLY A 29 9.12 -7.19 11.71
C GLY A 29 9.02 -8.71 11.51
N MET A 30 9.03 -9.50 12.59
CA MET A 30 8.79 -10.95 12.50
C MET A 30 7.34 -11.29 12.13
N ILE A 31 6.36 -10.53 12.63
CA ILE A 31 4.94 -10.69 12.25
C ILE A 31 4.77 -10.37 10.76
N GLU A 32 5.36 -9.28 10.29
CA GLU A 32 5.35 -8.85 8.88
C GLU A 32 6.04 -9.89 7.98
N ALA A 33 7.22 -10.38 8.36
CA ALA A 33 7.92 -11.44 7.61
C ALA A 33 7.11 -12.74 7.55
N SER A 34 6.43 -13.09 8.66
CA SER A 34 5.55 -14.26 8.71
C SER A 34 4.32 -14.09 7.81
N GLN A 35 3.79 -12.87 7.70
CA GLN A 35 2.71 -12.55 6.77
C GLN A 35 3.20 -12.65 5.32
N ALA A 36 4.32 -12.03 4.99
CA ALA A 36 4.93 -12.11 3.66
C ALA A 36 5.14 -13.56 3.23
N LEU A 37 5.68 -14.42 4.12
CA LEU A 37 5.86 -15.84 3.85
C LEU A 37 4.53 -16.56 3.58
N ARG A 38 3.47 -16.29 4.36
CA ARG A 38 2.15 -16.89 4.10
C ARG A 38 1.59 -16.47 2.75
N LEU A 39 1.72 -15.20 2.39
CA LEU A 39 1.26 -14.68 1.10
C LEU A 39 2.02 -15.34 -0.05
N ALA A 40 3.35 -15.49 0.08
CA ALA A 40 4.18 -16.20 -0.89
C ALA A 40 3.70 -17.64 -1.13
N GLN A 41 3.37 -18.38 -0.05
CA GLN A 41 2.87 -19.76 -0.16
C GLN A 41 1.49 -19.88 -0.80
N GLN A 42 0.65 -18.84 -0.74
CA GLN A 42 -0.67 -18.89 -1.39
C GLN A 42 -0.60 -18.81 -2.91
N VAL A 43 0.53 -18.36 -3.46
CA VAL A 43 0.73 -18.10 -4.89
C VAL A 43 1.59 -19.21 -5.55
N GLU A 44 2.00 -20.23 -4.80
CA GLU A 44 2.96 -21.28 -5.23
C GLU A 44 2.41 -22.26 -6.29
N ASP A 45 1.16 -22.13 -6.73
CA ASP A 45 0.57 -23.00 -7.75
C ASP A 45 0.94 -22.51 -9.17
N GLU A 46 1.77 -23.29 -9.88
CA GLU A 46 2.36 -22.92 -11.17
C GLU A 46 1.42 -23.15 -12.37
N GLY A 47 0.22 -23.70 -12.14
CA GLY A 47 -0.76 -23.98 -13.18
C GLY A 47 -1.27 -22.71 -13.88
N ALA A 48 -1.66 -22.83 -15.15
CA ALA A 48 -2.17 -21.70 -15.91
C ALA A 48 -3.50 -21.14 -15.35
N GLU A 49 -4.32 -21.99 -14.74
CA GLU A 49 -5.52 -21.57 -13.99
C GLU A 49 -5.16 -20.72 -12.75
N ALA A 50 -4.14 -21.14 -11.99
CA ALA A 50 -3.65 -20.40 -10.83
C ALA A 50 -3.06 -19.04 -11.22
N ARG A 51 -2.29 -18.98 -12.32
CA ARG A 51 -1.79 -17.72 -12.88
C ARG A 51 -2.93 -16.80 -13.33
N LEU A 52 -3.98 -17.35 -13.95
CA LEU A 52 -5.15 -16.58 -14.35
C LEU A 52 -5.90 -16.02 -13.13
N ALA A 53 -6.05 -16.82 -12.07
CA ALA A 53 -6.64 -16.38 -10.81
C ALA A 53 -5.81 -15.26 -10.16
N ALA A 54 -4.49 -15.40 -10.09
CA ALA A 54 -3.59 -14.37 -9.55
C ALA A 54 -3.71 -13.04 -10.32
N LEU A 55 -3.82 -13.08 -11.65
CA LEU A 55 -4.02 -11.87 -12.46
C LEU A 55 -5.38 -11.21 -12.20
N GLN A 56 -6.43 -11.99 -11.96
CA GLN A 56 -7.75 -11.47 -11.59
C GLN A 56 -7.73 -10.84 -10.19
N GLU A 57 -7.09 -11.49 -9.22
CA GLU A 57 -6.94 -10.95 -7.87
C GLU A 57 -6.09 -9.67 -7.85
N LEU A 58 -5.00 -9.62 -8.61
CA LEU A 58 -4.17 -8.42 -8.76
C LEU A 58 -5.01 -7.23 -9.24
N LYS A 59 -5.88 -7.45 -10.25
CA LYS A 59 -6.81 -6.41 -10.73
C LYS A 59 -7.78 -5.96 -9.64
N HIS A 60 -8.30 -6.89 -8.83
CA HIS A 60 -9.16 -6.56 -7.71
C HIS A 60 -8.44 -5.67 -6.69
N PHE A 61 -7.23 -6.04 -6.27
CA PHE A 61 -6.46 -5.24 -5.31
C PHE A 61 -6.01 -3.89 -5.90
N ALA A 62 -5.68 -3.82 -7.19
CA ALA A 62 -5.40 -2.55 -7.86
C ALA A 62 -6.63 -1.62 -7.86
N TRP A 63 -7.83 -2.19 -8.05
CA TRP A 63 -9.09 -1.46 -7.88
C TRP A 63 -9.31 -1.00 -6.45
N VAL A 64 -9.11 -1.86 -5.44
CA VAL A 64 -9.23 -1.49 -4.02
C VAL A 64 -8.32 -0.32 -3.68
N ALA A 65 -7.04 -0.39 -4.04
CA ALA A 65 -6.10 0.71 -3.81
C ALA A 65 -6.57 2.00 -4.50
N SER A 66 -7.01 1.91 -5.75
CA SER A 66 -7.51 3.06 -6.54
C SER A 66 -8.75 3.71 -5.91
N GLU A 67 -9.70 2.90 -5.43
CA GLU A 67 -10.94 3.35 -4.82
C GLU A 67 -10.68 4.15 -3.52
N TYR A 68 -9.82 3.63 -2.64
CA TYR A 68 -9.50 4.30 -1.38
C TYR A 68 -8.63 5.54 -1.57
N LEU A 69 -7.74 5.56 -2.57
CA LEU A 69 -7.08 6.79 -3.01
C LEU A 69 -8.07 7.81 -3.58
N GLY A 70 -9.07 7.36 -4.33
CA GLY A 70 -10.13 8.22 -4.87
C GLY A 70 -10.96 8.89 -3.77
N ARG A 71 -11.28 8.17 -2.69
CA ARG A 71 -11.98 8.71 -1.52
C ARG A 71 -11.13 9.72 -0.76
N GLU A 72 -9.85 9.39 -0.52
CA GLU A 72 -8.89 10.32 0.05
C GLU A 72 -8.78 11.60 -0.80
N ARG A 73 -8.64 11.46 -2.13
CA ARG A 73 -8.56 12.58 -3.07
C ARG A 73 -9.74 13.53 -2.89
N GLY A 74 -10.97 13.01 -2.87
CA GLY A 74 -12.19 13.81 -2.74
C GLY A 74 -12.31 14.53 -1.39
N THR A 75 -12.08 13.81 -0.29
CA THR A 75 -12.12 14.39 1.06
C THR A 75 -11.13 15.54 1.21
N MET A 76 -9.87 15.31 0.80
CA MET A 76 -8.81 16.30 0.93
C MET A 76 -9.01 17.48 -0.04
N ALA A 77 -9.41 17.25 -1.29
CA ALA A 77 -9.67 18.34 -2.23
C ALA A 77 -10.72 19.33 -1.69
N GLY A 78 -11.78 18.82 -1.05
CA GLY A 78 -12.79 19.65 -0.40
C GLY A 78 -12.26 20.45 0.79
N LEU A 79 -11.35 19.89 1.59
CA LEU A 79 -10.69 20.57 2.71
C LEU A 79 -9.75 21.67 2.24
N LEU A 80 -8.93 21.37 1.23
CA LEU A 80 -7.97 22.29 0.65
C LEU A 80 -8.68 23.50 0.01
N ALA A 81 -9.77 23.27 -0.72
CA ALA A 81 -10.54 24.33 -1.39
C ALA A 81 -11.13 25.38 -0.42
N ARG A 82 -11.45 24.98 0.82
CA ARG A 82 -11.99 25.87 1.86
C ARG A 82 -10.99 26.24 2.95
N ALA A 83 -9.72 25.84 2.78
CA ALA A 83 -8.67 26.00 3.79
C ALA A 83 -9.07 25.54 5.21
N ALA A 84 -9.86 24.46 5.31
CA ALA A 84 -10.33 23.96 6.60
C ALA A 84 -9.36 22.93 7.21
N PRO A 85 -9.23 22.90 8.55
CA PRO A 85 -8.45 21.87 9.23
C PRO A 85 -9.11 20.48 9.11
N LEU A 86 -8.31 19.44 9.31
CA LEU A 86 -8.79 18.07 9.45
C LEU A 86 -9.45 17.88 10.81
N THR A 87 -10.67 17.34 10.82
CA THR A 87 -11.30 16.90 12.08
C THR A 87 -10.73 15.54 12.52
N PRO A 88 -10.82 15.19 13.82
CA PRO A 88 -10.39 13.87 14.29
C PRO A 88 -11.08 12.71 13.56
N LEU A 89 -12.39 12.85 13.27
CA LEU A 89 -13.16 11.84 12.53
C LEU A 89 -12.67 11.69 11.07
N GLN A 90 -12.34 12.80 10.41
CA GLN A 90 -11.78 12.75 9.06
C GLN A 90 -10.40 12.12 9.05
N LEU A 91 -9.56 12.44 10.04
CA LEU A 91 -8.24 11.85 10.18
C LEU A 91 -8.32 10.32 10.39
N GLU A 92 -9.24 9.85 11.23
CA GLU A 92 -9.51 8.43 11.43
C GLU A 92 -9.95 7.74 10.13
N GLN A 93 -10.92 8.32 9.42
CA GLN A 93 -11.40 7.79 8.14
C GLN A 93 -10.28 7.70 7.10
N LEU A 94 -9.44 8.73 7.00
CA LEU A 94 -8.31 8.76 6.09
C LEU A 94 -7.22 7.75 6.48
N ALA A 95 -6.99 7.53 7.77
CA ALA A 95 -6.10 6.46 8.25
C ALA A 95 -6.62 5.07 7.87
N MET A 96 -7.93 4.84 7.99
CA MET A 96 -8.56 3.59 7.52
C MET A 96 -8.42 3.40 6.01
N HIS A 97 -8.63 4.46 5.22
CA HIS A 97 -8.40 4.42 3.76
C HIS A 97 -6.96 4.06 3.45
N ARG A 98 -6.00 4.66 4.15
CA ARG A 98 -4.58 4.37 3.96
C ARG A 98 -4.25 2.91 4.25
N GLY A 99 -4.76 2.35 5.35
CA GLY A 99 -4.58 0.94 5.67
C GLY A 99 -5.09 0.00 4.57
N ARG A 100 -6.22 0.34 3.93
CA ARG A 100 -6.76 -0.43 2.79
C ARG A 100 -5.88 -0.33 1.55
N VAL A 101 -5.32 0.84 1.26
CA VAL A 101 -4.36 1.03 0.15
C VAL A 101 -3.09 0.20 0.37
N GLU A 102 -2.50 0.29 1.56
CA GLU A 102 -1.26 -0.44 1.88
C GLU A 102 -1.47 -1.96 1.90
N THR A 103 -2.59 -2.42 2.45
CA THR A 103 -2.95 -3.85 2.43
C THR A 103 -3.12 -4.34 0.99
N ALA A 104 -3.86 -3.61 0.16
CA ALA A 104 -4.06 -3.99 -1.24
C ALA A 104 -2.74 -4.00 -2.02
N TRP A 105 -1.85 -3.03 -1.78
CA TRP A 105 -0.53 -3.01 -2.39
C TRP A 105 0.33 -4.20 -1.97
N GLY A 106 0.36 -4.56 -0.68
CA GLY A 106 1.10 -5.73 -0.21
C GLY A 106 0.63 -7.04 -0.86
N MET A 107 -0.68 -7.18 -1.15
CA MET A 107 -1.22 -8.32 -1.89
C MET A 107 -0.75 -8.32 -3.35
N ILE A 108 -0.73 -7.15 -4.01
CA ILE A 108 -0.20 -7.00 -5.38
C ILE A 108 1.26 -7.42 -5.44
N GLU A 109 2.08 -6.98 -4.48
CA GLU A 109 3.51 -7.33 -4.43
C GLU A 109 3.73 -8.83 -4.30
N ALA A 110 3.01 -9.49 -3.39
CA ALA A 110 3.11 -10.94 -3.23
C ALA A 110 2.75 -11.71 -4.52
N MET A 111 1.74 -11.27 -5.27
CA MET A 111 1.37 -11.90 -6.55
C MET A 111 2.40 -11.68 -7.65
N LEU A 112 3.03 -10.50 -7.67
CA LEU A 112 4.08 -10.18 -8.64
C LEU A 112 5.35 -10.99 -8.36
N GLU A 113 5.71 -11.20 -7.10
CA GLU A 113 6.90 -11.98 -6.73
C GLU A 113 6.77 -13.47 -7.07
N HIS A 114 5.56 -14.02 -7.09
CA HIS A 114 5.35 -15.48 -7.11
C HIS A 114 4.57 -16.06 -8.29
N GLY A 115 4.16 -15.28 -9.30
CA GLY A 115 3.51 -15.89 -10.47
C GLY A 115 3.13 -14.98 -11.63
N ALA A 116 2.90 -13.69 -11.40
CA ALA A 116 2.44 -12.74 -12.43
C ALA A 116 3.53 -11.74 -12.90
N GLY A 117 4.75 -11.83 -12.34
CA GLY A 117 5.68 -10.70 -12.25
C GLY A 117 6.35 -10.24 -13.54
N ALA A 118 6.90 -11.14 -14.36
CA ALA A 118 7.82 -10.71 -15.42
C ALA A 118 7.16 -9.79 -16.47
N PRO A 119 5.94 -10.08 -16.98
CA PRO A 119 5.26 -9.17 -17.91
C PRO A 119 4.77 -7.87 -17.27
N LEU A 120 4.56 -7.86 -15.94
CA LEU A 120 3.95 -6.74 -15.22
C LEU A 120 4.95 -5.85 -14.48
N ALA A 121 6.22 -6.26 -14.37
CA ALA A 121 7.23 -5.61 -13.54
C ALA A 121 7.37 -4.09 -13.80
N GLY A 122 7.35 -3.67 -15.07
CA GLY A 122 7.44 -2.26 -15.42
C GLY A 122 6.23 -1.43 -14.97
N ALA A 123 5.01 -1.96 -15.15
CA ALA A 123 3.78 -1.30 -14.71
C ALA A 123 3.67 -1.26 -13.18
N ALA A 124 4.12 -2.33 -12.52
CA ALA A 124 4.17 -2.42 -11.08
C ALA A 124 5.14 -1.40 -10.48
N GLU A 125 6.36 -1.30 -11.02
CA GLU A 125 7.35 -0.34 -10.53
C GLU A 125 6.89 1.11 -10.73
N ALA A 126 6.28 1.43 -11.88
CA ALA A 126 5.71 2.76 -12.10
C ALA A 126 4.61 3.11 -11.09
N ALA A 127 3.73 2.16 -10.77
CA ALA A 127 2.70 2.32 -9.73
C ALA A 127 3.32 2.48 -8.34
N ARG A 128 4.33 1.67 -8.00
CA ARG A 128 5.06 1.73 -6.72
C ARG A 128 5.70 3.10 -6.51
N GLN A 129 6.47 3.56 -7.50
CA GLN A 129 7.16 4.85 -7.44
C GLN A 129 6.18 6.01 -7.29
N ARG A 130 5.05 5.96 -8.00
CA ARG A 130 4.05 7.02 -7.88
C ARG A 130 3.32 6.99 -6.53
N LEU A 131 3.04 5.81 -6.00
CA LEU A 131 2.30 5.63 -4.75
C LEU A 131 3.13 5.93 -3.50
N PHE A 132 4.41 5.51 -3.48
CA PHE A 132 5.27 5.60 -2.29
C PHE A 132 6.45 6.57 -2.43
N GLY A 133 6.65 7.15 -3.62
CA GLY A 133 7.68 8.16 -3.88
C GLY A 133 7.26 9.59 -3.50
N PRO A 134 7.51 10.59 -4.36
CA PRO A 134 7.31 12.00 -4.02
C PRO A 134 5.88 12.37 -3.58
N PHE A 135 4.85 11.75 -4.17
CA PHE A 135 3.46 12.01 -3.79
C PHE A 135 3.20 11.70 -2.32
N GLN A 136 3.80 10.63 -1.79
CA GLN A 136 3.66 10.27 -0.38
C GLN A 136 4.28 11.33 0.54
N GLN A 137 5.34 12.02 0.12
CA GLN A 137 5.91 13.14 0.86
C GLN A 137 4.94 14.34 0.87
N THR A 138 4.37 14.70 -0.28
CA THR A 138 3.34 15.74 -0.38
C THR A 138 2.13 15.41 0.49
N ARG A 139 1.63 14.16 0.43
CA ARG A 139 0.52 13.67 1.24
C ARG A 139 0.77 13.85 2.73
N ARG A 140 1.95 13.46 3.23
CA ARG A 140 2.31 13.65 4.65
C ARG A 140 2.32 15.13 5.03
N ALA A 141 2.87 16.00 4.19
CA ALA A 141 2.91 17.44 4.45
C ALA A 141 1.49 18.06 4.48
N VAL A 142 0.63 17.65 3.56
CA VAL A 142 -0.79 18.06 3.52
C VAL A 142 -1.52 17.64 4.81
N TYR A 143 -1.34 16.40 5.26
CA TYR A 143 -1.98 15.92 6.50
C TYR A 143 -1.45 16.66 7.73
N ALA A 144 -0.14 16.87 7.81
CA ALA A 144 0.47 17.61 8.92
C ALA A 144 -0.09 19.05 9.01
N ALA A 145 -0.21 19.74 7.87
CA ALA A 145 -0.83 21.07 7.81
C ALA A 145 -2.30 21.04 8.25
N GLY A 146 -3.08 20.07 7.74
CA GLY A 146 -4.49 19.92 8.09
C GLY A 146 -4.73 19.65 9.56
N VAL A 147 -3.90 18.81 10.20
CA VAL A 147 -3.96 18.52 11.64
C VAL A 147 -3.56 19.74 12.46
N ALA A 148 -2.53 20.48 12.04
CA ALA A 148 -2.04 21.67 12.73
C ALA A 148 -2.89 22.93 12.49
N GLY A 149 -3.91 22.86 11.62
CA GLY A 149 -4.69 24.02 11.18
C GLY A 149 -3.86 25.08 10.46
N GLN A 150 -2.76 24.67 9.82
CA GLN A 150 -1.85 25.55 9.10
C GLN A 150 -2.23 25.63 7.61
N PRO A 151 -1.76 26.66 6.88
CA PRO A 151 -1.92 26.72 5.43
C PRO A 151 -1.42 25.45 4.76
N TYR A 152 -2.24 24.88 3.86
CA TYR A 152 -1.85 23.70 3.10
C TYR A 152 -0.70 24.02 2.13
N PRO A 153 0.26 23.10 1.93
CA PRO A 153 1.42 23.33 1.06
C PRO A 153 1.10 23.24 -0.44
N VAL A 154 -0.11 22.81 -0.81
CA VAL A 154 -0.58 22.68 -2.19
C VAL A 154 -2.03 23.15 -2.31
N SER A 155 -2.43 23.53 -3.52
CA SER A 155 -3.83 23.84 -3.83
C SER A 155 -4.67 22.57 -3.93
N GLY A 156 -6.01 22.72 -3.83
CA GLY A 156 -6.93 21.61 -4.05
C GLY A 156 -6.84 21.02 -5.46
N GLU A 157 -6.56 21.85 -6.47
CA GLU A 157 -6.35 21.43 -7.85
C GLU A 157 -5.08 20.60 -8.01
N GLN A 158 -3.95 21.08 -7.46
CA GLN A 158 -2.68 20.35 -7.51
C GLN A 158 -2.82 18.98 -6.82
N TRP A 159 -3.43 18.96 -5.65
CA TRP A 159 -3.72 17.71 -4.92
C TRP A 159 -4.58 16.74 -5.74
N TRP A 160 -5.62 17.25 -6.40
CA TRP A 160 -6.49 16.44 -7.25
C TRP A 160 -5.72 15.83 -8.42
N GLN A 161 -4.93 16.63 -9.13
CA GLN A 161 -4.11 16.18 -10.26
C GLN A 161 -3.09 15.13 -9.83
N ASP A 162 -2.34 15.39 -8.75
CA ASP A 162 -1.32 14.48 -8.25
C ASP A 162 -1.90 13.13 -7.80
N SER A 163 -3.01 13.16 -7.06
CA SER A 163 -3.72 11.97 -6.63
C SER A 163 -4.29 11.18 -7.81
N THR A 164 -4.80 11.87 -8.84
CA THR A 164 -5.32 11.24 -10.07
C THR A 164 -4.21 10.50 -10.80
N ALA A 165 -3.04 11.11 -10.93
CA ALA A 165 -1.89 10.46 -11.57
C ALA A 165 -1.45 9.18 -10.83
N VAL A 166 -1.60 9.10 -9.51
CA VAL A 166 -1.33 7.86 -8.74
C VAL A 166 -2.36 6.78 -9.07
N ILE A 167 -3.65 7.15 -9.07
CA ILE A 167 -4.76 6.24 -9.42
C ILE A 167 -4.61 5.75 -10.86
N ASP A 168 -4.15 6.59 -11.77
CA ASP A 168 -3.94 6.23 -13.17
C ASP A 168 -2.83 5.18 -13.33
N GLN A 169 -1.77 5.22 -12.51
CA GLN A 169 -0.73 4.17 -12.52
C GLN A 169 -1.28 2.83 -12.03
N LEU A 170 -2.08 2.81 -10.96
CA LEU A 170 -2.74 1.59 -10.49
C LEU A 170 -3.72 1.04 -11.52
N ARG A 171 -4.43 1.91 -12.24
CA ARG A 171 -5.28 1.50 -13.37
C ARG A 171 -4.43 0.93 -14.52
N GLY A 172 -3.29 1.54 -14.82
CA GLY A 172 -2.33 1.02 -15.80
C GLY A 172 -1.86 -0.39 -15.47
N LEU A 173 -1.51 -0.64 -14.21
CA LEU A 173 -1.17 -1.98 -13.72
C LEU A 173 -2.33 -2.97 -13.87
N SER A 174 -3.56 -2.57 -13.49
CA SER A 174 -4.76 -3.41 -13.65
C SER A 174 -5.04 -3.75 -15.12
N ASN A 175 -4.85 -2.79 -16.03
CA ASN A 175 -4.99 -3.00 -17.47
C ASN A 175 -3.93 -3.97 -18.01
N ALA A 176 -2.68 -3.83 -17.58
CA ALA A 176 -1.59 -4.74 -17.96
C ALA A 176 -1.87 -6.17 -17.50
N ALA A 177 -2.33 -6.35 -16.26
CA ALA A 177 -2.74 -7.66 -15.75
C ALA A 177 -3.92 -8.24 -16.55
N GLY A 178 -4.88 -7.41 -16.97
CA GLY A 178 -5.98 -7.82 -17.83
C GLY A 178 -5.52 -8.28 -19.22
N ALA A 179 -4.56 -7.59 -19.82
CA ALA A 179 -3.99 -7.98 -21.11
C ALA A 179 -3.22 -9.30 -21.02
N GLU A 180 -2.45 -9.49 -19.94
CA GLU A 180 -1.72 -10.74 -19.70
C GLU A 180 -2.67 -11.91 -19.45
N ALA A 181 -3.75 -11.69 -18.70
CA ALA A 181 -4.78 -12.70 -18.49
C ALA A 181 -5.43 -13.15 -19.80
N ALA A 182 -5.74 -12.20 -20.69
CA ALA A 182 -6.28 -12.50 -22.01
C ALA A 182 -5.29 -13.29 -22.88
N ARG A 183 -4.00 -12.95 -22.82
CA ARG A 183 -2.93 -13.66 -23.54
C ARG A 183 -2.82 -15.11 -23.07
N LEU A 184 -2.81 -15.34 -21.75
CA LEU A 184 -2.73 -16.67 -21.15
C LEU A 184 -3.94 -17.54 -21.52
N ALA A 185 -5.15 -16.97 -21.44
CA ALA A 185 -6.37 -17.67 -21.82
C ALA A 185 -6.37 -18.08 -23.30
N ALA A 186 -5.85 -17.23 -24.20
CA ALA A 186 -5.74 -17.56 -25.61
C ALA A 186 -4.74 -18.69 -25.88
N THR A 187 -3.64 -18.77 -25.13
CA THR A 187 -2.68 -19.89 -25.22
C THR A 187 -3.34 -21.21 -24.79
N LEU A 188 -4.06 -21.21 -23.67
CA LEU A 188 -4.75 -22.42 -23.18
C LEU A 188 -5.84 -22.93 -24.12
N ALA A 189 -6.54 -22.03 -24.82
CA ALA A 189 -7.57 -22.41 -25.78
C ALA A 189 -7.02 -22.99 -27.10
N ALA A 190 -5.72 -22.85 -27.35
CA ALA A 190 -5.03 -23.34 -28.54
C ALA A 190 -4.35 -24.71 -28.35
N GLU A 191 -4.32 -25.21 -27.11
CA GLU A 191 -3.87 -26.56 -26.71
C GLU A 191 -5.02 -27.57 -26.74
#